data_AF-A0A1F8BKP7-F1
#
_entry.id   AF-A0A1F8BKP7-F1
#
_cell.length_a   1.000
_cell.length_b   1.000
_cell.length_c   1.000
_cell.angle_alpha   90.00
_cell.angle_beta   90.00
_cell.angle_gamma   90.00
#
_symmetry.space_group_name_H-M   'P 1'
#
loop_
_entity.id
_entity.type
_entity.pdbx_description
1 polymer ?
#
loop_
_entity_poly.entity_id
_entity_poly.type
_entity_poly.pdbx_seq_one_letter_code
_entity_poly.pdbx_strand_id
1 'polypeptide(L)'
;MWKAISLKQPWADLVCEGKKTVETRKWKTNYRGNLIICSSKKPNIYPNGYALCMVELYDIKPMKMIDEKDACIKLYPGAYSWFLRNLRKIDPPIPIKESLGIFELEIPILLG
;
A
#
# COMPACT_ATOMS: atom_id res chain seq x y z
N MET A 1 -9.78 -9.73 11.06
CA MET A 1 -9.37 -8.33 10.84
C MET A 1 -8.02 -8.31 10.16
N TRP A 2 -7.83 -7.41 9.19
CA TRP A 2 -6.64 -7.29 8.36
C TRP A 2 -5.93 -5.97 8.65
N LYS A 3 -4.60 -5.93 8.60
CA LYS A 3 -3.87 -4.67 8.64
C LYS A 3 -4.00 -3.96 7.29
N ALA A 4 -4.11 -2.64 7.33
CA ALA A 4 -4.29 -1.81 6.14
C ALA A 4 -3.45 -0.52 6.22
N ILE A 5 -3.11 0.04 5.07
CA ILE A 5 -2.56 1.38 4.92
C ILE A 5 -3.25 2.14 3.78
N SER A 6 -3.35 3.45 3.94
CA SER A 6 -3.84 4.33 2.87
C SER A 6 -2.68 4.95 2.08
N LEU A 7 -2.78 4.93 0.76
CA LEU A 7 -1.87 5.62 -0.16
C LEU A 7 -2.67 6.65 -0.97
N LYS A 8 -2.05 7.78 -1.26
CA LYS A 8 -2.64 8.77 -2.18
C LYS A 8 -2.64 8.19 -3.58
N GLN A 9 -3.66 8.51 -4.38
CA GLN A 9 -3.56 8.27 -5.81
C GLN A 9 -2.50 9.16 -6.47
N PRO A 10 -1.83 8.67 -7.54
CA PRO A 10 -2.00 7.37 -8.21
C PRO A 10 -1.21 6.19 -7.58
N TRP A 11 -0.56 6.39 -6.43
CA TRP A 11 0.35 5.39 -5.85
C TRP A 11 -0.36 4.11 -5.40
N ALA A 12 -1.60 4.22 -4.94
CA ALA A 12 -2.41 3.06 -4.56
C ALA A 12 -2.67 2.15 -5.77
N ASP A 13 -3.02 2.74 -6.92
CA ASP A 13 -3.23 2.02 -8.18
C ASP A 13 -1.94 1.38 -8.68
N LEU A 14 -0.80 2.07 -8.61
CA LEU A 14 0.48 1.50 -9.03
C LEU A 14 0.84 0.23 -8.24
N VAL A 15 0.48 0.15 -6.95
CA VAL A 15 0.63 -1.09 -6.17
C VAL A 15 -0.37 -2.15 -6.64
N CYS A 16 -1.63 -1.77 -6.84
CA CYS A 16 -2.69 -2.66 -7.31
C CYS A 16 -2.47 -3.21 -8.73
N GLU A 17 -1.69 -2.50 -9.55
CA GLU A 17 -1.24 -2.91 -10.88
C GLU A 17 0.06 -3.71 -10.86
N GLY A 18 0.71 -3.86 -9.70
CA GLY A 18 1.99 -4.54 -9.55
C GLY A 18 3.19 -3.76 -10.11
N LYS A 19 3.01 -2.49 -10.51
CA LYS A 19 4.09 -1.62 -11.00
C LYS A 19 4.96 -1.08 -9.86
N LYS A 20 4.34 -0.84 -8.69
CA LYS A 20 5.00 -0.37 -7.47
C LYS A 20 5.07 -1.51 -6.46
N THR A 21 6.20 -2.20 -6.44
CA THR A 21 6.47 -3.32 -5.51
C THR A 21 7.21 -2.86 -4.26
N VAL A 22 7.61 -1.58 -4.20
CA VAL A 22 8.18 -0.95 -3.00
C VAL A 22 7.34 0.27 -2.61
N GLU A 23 6.71 0.25 -1.43
CA GLU A 23 6.14 1.45 -0.83
C GLU A 23 7.22 2.24 -0.09
N THR A 24 7.08 3.57 0.04
CA THR A 24 8.05 4.38 0.79
C THR A 24 7.39 5.21 1.88
N ARG A 25 7.98 5.21 3.08
CA ARG A 25 7.48 5.96 4.25
C ARG A 25 8.65 6.55 5.02
N LYS A 26 8.42 7.65 5.74
CA LYS A 26 9.40 8.23 6.71
C LYS A 26 9.41 7.51 8.07
N TRP A 27 8.63 6.45 8.21
CA TRP A 27 8.51 5.66 9.43
C TRP A 27 8.48 4.16 9.10
N LYS A 28 8.73 3.34 10.11
CA LYS A 28 8.77 1.87 10.01
C LYS A 28 7.84 1.22 11.02
N THR A 29 7.49 -0.03 10.76
CA THR A 29 6.74 -0.91 11.65
C THR A 29 7.47 -2.25 11.82
N ASN A 30 7.21 -2.95 12.92
CA ASN A 30 7.65 -4.33 13.11
C ASN A 30 6.71 -5.35 12.42
N TYR A 31 5.57 -4.91 11.91
CA TYR A 31 4.61 -5.78 11.22
C TYR A 31 5.18 -6.35 9.92
N ARG A 32 4.96 -7.65 9.70
CA ARG A 32 5.18 -8.36 8.43
C ARG A 32 4.00 -9.28 8.19
N GLY A 33 3.57 -9.40 6.93
CA GLY A 33 2.41 -10.20 6.56
C GLY A 33 1.43 -9.44 5.68
N ASN A 34 0.20 -9.95 5.62
CA ASN A 34 -0.86 -9.45 4.76
C ASN A 34 -1.27 -8.01 5.09
N LEU A 35 -1.21 -7.14 4.08
CA LEU A 35 -1.48 -5.72 4.18
C LEU A 35 -2.45 -5.32 3.08
N ILE A 36 -3.59 -4.74 3.46
CA ILE A 36 -4.52 -4.13 2.51
C ILE A 36 -4.00 -2.75 2.11
N ILE A 37 -4.03 -2.50 0.81
CA ILE A 37 -3.71 -1.22 0.19
C ILE A 37 -5.02 -0.52 -0.10
N CYS A 38 -5.19 0.66 0.51
CA CYS A 38 -6.35 1.51 0.32
C CYS A 38 -5.97 2.80 -0.40
N SER A 39 -6.88 3.35 -1.20
CA SER A 39 -6.74 4.70 -1.73
C SER A 39 -7.26 5.74 -0.73
N SER A 40 -6.48 6.77 -0.47
CA SER A 40 -6.92 7.95 0.30
C SER A 40 -7.98 8.73 -0.48
N LYS A 41 -8.88 9.46 0.20
CA LYS A 41 -9.88 10.34 -0.46
C LYS A 41 -9.26 11.51 -1.20
N LYS A 42 -8.04 11.92 -0.80
CA LYS A 42 -7.27 12.99 -1.44
C LYS A 42 -5.98 12.43 -2.05
N PRO A 43 -5.63 12.79 -3.29
CA PRO A 43 -6.39 13.63 -4.24
C PRO A 43 -7.69 12.96 -4.71
N ASN A 44 -8.63 13.74 -5.27
CA ASN A 44 -9.92 13.23 -5.77
C ASN A 44 -9.77 12.56 -7.13
N ILE A 45 -9.07 11.41 -7.15
CA ILE A 45 -8.84 10.57 -8.32
C ILE A 45 -9.52 9.23 -8.03
N TYR A 46 -10.51 8.85 -8.84
CA TYR A 46 -11.22 7.59 -8.65
C TYR A 46 -10.32 6.38 -8.99
N PRO A 47 -10.36 5.27 -8.22
CA PRO A 47 -11.12 5.08 -6.98
C PRO A 47 -10.41 5.70 -5.77
N ASN A 48 -11.08 6.56 -5.00
CA ASN A 48 -10.58 7.17 -3.77
C ASN A 48 -11.46 6.80 -2.56
N GLY A 49 -10.85 6.39 -1.44
CA GLY A 49 -11.57 5.90 -0.26
C GLY A 49 -11.99 4.42 -0.35
N TYR A 50 -11.23 3.60 -1.07
CA TYR A 50 -11.51 2.17 -1.26
C TYR A 50 -10.33 1.29 -0.83
N ALA A 51 -10.60 0.07 -0.38
CA ALA A 51 -9.65 -1.02 -0.37
C ALA A 51 -9.54 -1.62 -1.78
N LEU A 52 -8.31 -1.69 -2.31
CA LEU A 52 -8.06 -2.02 -3.73
C LEU A 52 -7.40 -3.37 -3.92
N CYS A 53 -6.44 -3.71 -3.07
CA CYS A 53 -5.74 -4.99 -3.15
C CYS A 53 -5.16 -5.38 -1.79
N MET A 54 -4.78 -6.64 -1.67
CA MET A 54 -3.98 -7.16 -0.58
C MET A 54 -2.59 -7.56 -1.11
N VAL A 55 -1.55 -7.15 -0.40
CA VAL A 55 -0.16 -7.54 -0.63
C VAL A 55 0.41 -8.17 0.64
N GLU A 56 1.60 -8.72 0.57
CA GLU A 56 2.41 -9.07 1.73
C GLU A 56 3.54 -8.05 1.91
N LEU A 57 3.60 -7.41 3.08
CA LEU A 57 4.76 -6.65 3.52
C LEU A 57 5.78 -7.62 4.12
N TYR A 58 6.83 -7.94 3.38
CA TYR A 58 7.79 -8.97 3.78
C TYR A 58 9.10 -8.41 4.31
N ASP A 59 9.45 -7.17 3.98
CA ASP A 59 10.64 -6.51 4.53
C ASP A 59 10.50 -4.98 4.60
N ILE A 60 11.29 -4.36 5.49
CA ILE A 60 11.45 -2.90 5.57
C ILE A 60 12.92 -2.58 5.81
N LYS A 61 13.52 -1.77 4.94
CA LYS A 61 14.91 -1.31 5.07
C LYS A 61 15.00 0.20 4.78
N PRO A 62 16.08 0.88 5.21
CA PRO A 62 16.38 2.22 4.70
C PRO A 62 16.39 2.21 3.16
N MET A 63 15.69 3.15 2.55
CA MET A 63 15.57 3.23 1.10
C MET A 63 16.93 3.50 0.45
N LYS A 64 17.18 2.86 -0.69
CA LYS A 64 18.38 3.04 -1.50
C LYS A 64 18.00 3.47 -2.91
N MET A 65 18.95 4.03 -3.66
CA MET A 65 18.74 4.43 -5.06
C MET A 65 18.28 3.26 -5.96
N ILE A 66 18.69 2.02 -5.64
CA ILE A 66 18.26 0.82 -6.37
C ILE A 66 16.75 0.58 -6.27
N ASP A 67 16.11 1.07 -5.20
CA ASP A 67 14.67 0.89 -4.98
C ASP A 67 13.82 1.87 -5.80
N GLU A 68 14.40 2.93 -6.38
CA GLU A 68 13.65 4.04 -6.99
C GLU A 68 12.70 3.58 -8.10
N LYS A 69 13.14 2.62 -8.92
CA LYS A 69 12.36 2.07 -10.02
C LYS A 69 11.11 1.36 -9.50
N ASP A 70 11.30 0.44 -8.57
CA ASP A 70 10.23 -0.37 -7.98
C ASP A 70 9.35 0.43 -7.00
N ALA A 71 9.87 1.54 -6.49
CA ALA A 71 9.13 2.51 -5.71
C ALA A 71 8.40 3.56 -6.55
N CYS A 72 8.73 3.65 -7.84
CA CYS A 72 8.27 4.68 -8.78
C CYS A 72 8.53 6.11 -8.26
N ILE A 73 9.52 6.31 -7.39
CA ILE A 73 9.85 7.61 -6.80
C ILE A 73 11.35 7.67 -6.51
N LYS A 74 11.95 8.85 -6.71
CA LYS A 74 13.36 9.07 -6.35
C LYS A 74 13.58 8.93 -4.85
N LEU A 75 14.78 8.49 -4.46
CA LEU A 75 15.23 8.43 -3.09
C LEU A 75 15.09 9.80 -2.43
N TYR A 76 14.57 9.81 -1.21
CA TYR A 76 14.48 11.03 -0.40
C TYR A 76 14.95 10.80 1.04
N PRO A 77 15.43 11.85 1.72
CA PRO A 77 16.00 11.71 3.06
C PRO A 77 15.02 11.10 4.08
N GLY A 78 15.51 10.11 4.83
CA GLY A 78 14.77 9.42 5.87
C GLY A 78 13.71 8.43 5.37
N ALA A 79 13.71 8.11 4.07
CA ALA A 79 12.80 7.12 3.51
C ALA A 79 13.17 5.69 3.92
N TYR A 80 12.15 4.89 4.22
CA TYR A 80 12.22 3.43 4.32
C TYR A 80 11.47 2.81 3.16
N SER A 81 12.10 1.83 2.52
CA SER A 81 11.49 0.94 1.53
C SER A 81 10.71 -0.16 2.23
N TRP A 82 9.42 -0.22 1.96
CA TRP A 82 8.50 -1.26 2.38
C TRP A 82 8.32 -2.23 1.21
N PHE A 83 8.97 -3.38 1.27
CA PHE A 83 8.97 -4.33 0.17
C PHE A 83 7.69 -5.16 0.17
N LEU A 84 7.00 -5.16 -0.96
CA LEU A 84 5.68 -5.76 -1.15
C LEU A 84 5.79 -6.94 -2.13
N ARG A 85 5.01 -7.99 -1.89
CA ARG A 85 4.86 -9.15 -2.80
C ARG A 85 3.46 -9.74 -2.70
N ASN A 86 3.19 -10.84 -3.43
CA ASN A 86 1.94 -11.61 -3.30
C ASN A 86 0.67 -10.74 -3.46
N LEU A 87 0.68 -9.89 -4.49
CA LEU A 87 -0.44 -9.03 -4.85
C LEU A 87 -1.67 -9.85 -5.22
N ARG A 88 -2.80 -9.55 -4.59
CA ARG A 88 -4.12 -10.10 -4.89
C ARG A 88 -5.12 -8.96 -4.96
N LYS A 89 -5.82 -8.81 -6.08
CA LYS A 89 -6.78 -7.72 -6.28
C LYS A 89 -8.04 -7.95 -5.44
N ILE A 90 -8.64 -6.86 -5.00
CA ILE A 90 -9.99 -6.85 -4.41
C ILE A 90 -10.91 -6.31 -5.50
N ASP A 91 -11.75 -7.18 -6.05
CA ASP A 91 -12.68 -6.86 -7.14
C ASP A 91 -14.07 -7.40 -6.81
N PRO A 92 -15.10 -6.54 -6.66
CA PRO A 92 -15.04 -5.08 -6.75
C PRO A 92 -14.29 -4.43 -5.55
N PRO A 93 -13.69 -3.25 -5.73
CA PRO A 93 -13.05 -2.53 -4.63
C PRO A 93 -14.09 -2.17 -3.54
N ILE A 94 -13.68 -2.26 -2.27
CA ILE A 94 -14.59 -2.11 -1.13
C ILE A 94 -14.46 -0.71 -0.53
N PRO A 95 -15.54 0.09 -0.38
CA PRO A 95 -15.49 1.38 0.28
C PRO A 95 -15.00 1.26 1.75
N ILE A 96 -14.13 2.18 2.17
CA ILE A 96 -13.64 2.22 3.55
C ILE A 96 -13.81 3.60 4.20
N LYS A 97 -13.84 3.61 5.54
CA LYS A 97 -13.62 4.85 6.29
C LYS A 97 -12.11 5.11 6.35
N GLU A 98 -11.71 6.35 6.10
CA GLU A 98 -10.29 6.73 6.12
C GLU A 98 -9.69 6.53 7.51
N SER A 99 -8.42 6.14 7.53
CA SER A 99 -7.63 6.08 8.75
C SER A 99 -6.15 6.33 8.43
N LEU A 100 -5.43 6.84 9.42
CA LEU A 100 -4.01 7.19 9.33
C LEU A 100 -3.14 6.05 9.89
N GLY A 101 -1.90 5.97 9.42
CA GLY A 101 -0.95 4.93 9.86
C GLY A 101 -1.38 3.53 9.41
N ILE A 102 -1.02 2.52 10.21
CA ILE A 102 -1.55 1.16 10.05
C ILE A 102 -2.83 1.06 10.87
N PHE A 103 -3.90 0.61 10.23
CA PHE A 103 -5.19 0.40 10.88
C PHE A 103 -5.73 -0.99 10.59
N GLU A 104 -6.83 -1.34 11.26
CA GLU A 104 -7.51 -2.61 11.08
C GLU A 104 -8.75 -2.43 10.22
N LEU A 105 -8.94 -3.35 9.28
CA LEU A 105 -10.13 -3.46 8.46
C LEU A 105 -10.76 -4.83 8.62
N GLU A 106 -12.06 -4.82 8.83
CA GLU A 106 -12.90 -6.00 8.68
C GLU A 106 -13.54 -5.94 7.31
N ILE A 107 -13.02 -6.74 6.38
CA ILE A 107 -13.60 -6.89 5.06
C ILE A 107 -13.77 -8.39 4.77
N PRO A 108 -14.92 -8.81 4.23
CA PRO A 108 -15.08 -10.15 3.69
C PRO A 108 -14.25 -10.23 2.41
N ILE A 109 -13.00 -10.69 2.51
CA ILE A 109 -12.14 -10.72 1.33
C ILE A 109 -12.58 -11.91 0.46
N LEU A 110 -13.18 -11.60 -0.68
CA LEU A 110 -13.21 -12.50 -1.83
C LEU A 110 -11.92 -12.24 -2.61
N LEU A 111 -10.93 -13.13 -2.45
CA LEU A 111 -9.71 -13.09 -3.24
C LEU A 111 -9.98 -13.84 -4.54
N GLY A 112 -9.93 -13.13 -5.67
CA GLY A 112 -9.87 -13.72 -7.01
C GLY A 112 -8.44 -14.06 -7.41
#